data_AF-A0AAJ6VYD8-F1
#
_entry.id   AF-A0AAJ6VYD8-F1
#
_cell.length_a   1.000
_cell.length_b   1.000
_cell.length_c   1.000
_cell.angle_alpha   90.00
_cell.angle_beta   90.00
_cell.angle_gamma   90.00
#
_symmetry.space_group_name_H-M   'P 1'
#
loop_
_entity.id
_entity.type
_entity.pdbx_description
1 polymer ?
#
loop_
_entity_poly.entity_id
_entity_poly.type
_entity_poly.pdbx_seq_one_letter_code
_entity_poly.pdbx_strand_id
1 'polypeptide(L)' 'MARGNQRDLAREKNLKKQQEQAKKKGAAAKGPNKGMTLEERRQRDAEQMRLKQQKAQEKKVPEVQA' A
#
# COMPACT_ATOMS: atom_id res chain seq x y z
N MET A 1 33.04 -27.44 11.81
CA MET A 1 31.66 -26.92 12.04
C MET A 1 31.58 -25.45 12.53
N ALA A 2 32.67 -24.69 12.68
CA ALA A 2 32.64 -23.37 13.32
C ALA A 2 32.54 -22.14 12.38
N ARG A 3 32.05 -22.28 11.13
CA ARG A 3 31.95 -21.15 10.17
C ARG A 3 30.68 -21.10 9.31
N GLY A 4 29.87 -22.16 9.29
CA GLY A 4 28.61 -22.18 8.53
C GLY A 4 27.54 -21.25 9.12
N ASN A 5 27.43 -21.22 10.45
CA ASN A 5 26.39 -20.46 11.15
C ASN A 5 26.54 -18.93 11.02
N GLN A 6 27.77 -18.41 11.00
CA GLN A 6 27.98 -16.95 10.98
C GLN A 6 27.61 -16.32 9.63
N ARG A 7 27.81 -17.03 8.53
CA ARG A 7 27.47 -16.52 7.19
C ARG A 7 25.96 -16.50 6.98
N ASP A 8 25.26 -17.53 7.46
CA ASP A 8 23.81 -17.62 7.38
C ASP A 8 23.16 -16.57 8.29
N LEU A 9 23.67 -16.40 9.52
CA LEU A 9 23.24 -15.35 10.44
C LEU A 9 23.46 -13.94 9.88
N ALA A 10 24.57 -13.69 9.18
CA ALA A 10 24.80 -12.41 8.49
C ALA A 10 23.82 -12.18 7.33
N ARG A 11 23.50 -13.21 6.56
CA ARG A 11 22.49 -13.13 5.49
C ARG A 11 21.10 -12.86 6.04
N GLU A 12 20.70 -13.54 7.12
CA GLU A 12 19.43 -13.30 7.80
C GLU A 12 19.33 -11.88 8.35
N LYS A 13 20.38 -11.38 9.01
CA LYS A 13 20.44 -10.00 9.51
C LYS A 13 20.30 -8.98 8.37
N ASN A 14 20.99 -9.20 7.26
CA ASN A 14 20.90 -8.32 6.10
C ASN A 14 19.51 -8.37 5.46
N LEU A 15 18.91 -9.55 5.32
CA LEU A 15 17.57 -9.71 4.79
C LEU A 15 16.54 -9.01 5.70
N LYS A 16 16.63 -9.21 7.01
CA LYS A 16 15.78 -8.55 8.00
C LYS A 16 15.92 -7.03 7.93
N LYS A 17 17.15 -6.51 7.83
CA LYS A 17 17.42 -5.07 7.67
C LYS A 17 16.81 -4.52 6.38
N GLN A 18 16.92 -5.22 5.26
CA GLN A 18 16.31 -4.80 3.99
C GLN A 18 14.78 -4.80 4.07
N GLN A 19 14.17 -5.80 4.71
CA GLN A 19 12.73 -5.85 4.93
C GLN A 19 12.25 -4.71 5.83
N GLU A 20 12.96 -4.39 6.91
CA GLU A 20 12.64 -3.25 7.78
C GLU A 20 12.77 -1.91 7.04
N GLN A 21 13.81 -1.74 6.22
CA GLN A 21 13.96 -0.57 5.37
C GLN A 21 12.82 -0.44 4.36
N ALA A 22 12.38 -1.56 3.74
CA ALA A 22 11.23 -1.56 2.85
C ALA A 22 9.93 -1.13 3.56
N LYS A 23 9.74 -1.53 4.82
CA LYS A 23 8.62 -1.08 5.65
C LYS A 23 8.71 0.41 6.02
N LYS A 24 9.91 0.97 6.13
CA LYS A 24 10.14 2.39 6.44
C LYS A 24 10.07 3.33 5.24
N LYS A 25 10.06 2.81 4.00
CA LYS A 25 9.89 3.65 2.79
C LYS A 25 8.60 4.48 2.89
N GLY A 26 8.63 5.75 2.55
CA GLY A 26 7.44 6.60 2.59
C GLY A 26 6.32 6.12 1.66
N ALA A 27 5.09 6.61 1.85
CA ALA A 27 3.93 6.23 1.02
C ALA A 27 4.18 6.40 -0.50
N ALA A 28 5.01 7.37 -0.89
CA ALA A 28 5.40 7.62 -2.29
C ALA A 28 6.27 6.51 -2.92
N ALA A 29 6.84 5.61 -2.11
CA ALA A 29 7.73 4.53 -2.55
C ALA A 29 7.16 3.13 -2.25
N LYS A 30 5.92 3.05 -1.73
CA LYS A 30 5.25 1.80 -1.40
C LYS A 30 4.13 1.47 -2.40
N GLY A 31 4.20 0.27 -2.98
CA GLY A 31 3.11 -0.36 -3.72
C GLY A 31 2.48 0.53 -4.82
N PRO A 32 1.14 0.65 -4.86
CA PRO A 32 0.42 1.33 -5.94
C PRO A 32 0.60 2.85 -5.96
N ASN A 33 1.30 3.40 -4.95
CA ASN A 33 1.65 4.81 -4.83
C ASN A 33 3.08 5.11 -5.32
N LYS A 34 3.82 4.08 -5.75
CA LYS A 34 5.19 4.23 -6.20
C LYS A 34 5.25 5.08 -7.47
N GLY A 35 5.98 6.20 -7.41
CA GLY A 35 6.16 7.10 -8.55
C GLY A 35 5.03 8.10 -8.77
N MET A 36 4.03 8.15 -7.89
CA MET A 36 2.98 9.15 -7.97
C MET A 36 3.30 10.40 -7.15
N THR A 37 2.96 11.55 -7.72
CA THR A 37 2.98 12.83 -7.01
C THR A 37 1.91 12.87 -5.90
N LEU A 38 1.94 13.91 -5.08
CA LEU A 38 0.93 14.10 -4.05
C LEU A 38 -0.43 14.48 -4.65
N GLU A 39 -0.43 15.20 -5.78
CA GLU A 39 -1.64 15.63 -6.48
C GLU A 39 -2.37 14.46 -7.14
N GLU A 40 -1.64 13.59 -7.84
CA GLU A 40 -2.19 12.37 -8.47
C GLU A 40 -2.84 11.44 -7.43
N ARG A 41 -2.23 11.34 -6.24
CA ARG A 41 -2.82 10.58 -5.11
C ARG A 41 -4.13 11.19 -4.64
N ARG A 42 -4.17 12.51 -4.46
CA ARG A 42 -5.39 13.22 -4.06
C ARG A 42 -6.51 13.08 -5.10
N GLN A 43 -6.17 13.15 -6.38
CA GLN A 43 -7.13 12.96 -7.46
C GLN A 43 -7.71 11.54 -7.44
N ARG A 44 -6.87 10.51 -7.34
CA ARG A 44 -7.32 9.12 -7.22
C ARG A 44 -8.23 8.91 -6.02
N ASP A 45 -7.85 9.43 -4.85
CA ASP A 45 -8.66 9.30 -3.63
C ASP A 45 -10.03 10.00 -3.80
N ALA A 46 -10.05 11.17 -4.45
CA ALA A 46 -11.27 11.90 -4.76
C ALA A 46 -12.18 11.15 -5.75
N GLU A 47 -11.62 10.54 -6.79
CA GLU A 47 -12.36 9.71 -7.76
C GLU A 47 -12.98 8.49 -7.09
N GLN A 48 -12.22 7.77 -6.26
CA GLN A 48 -12.73 6.63 -5.50
C GLN A 48 -13.89 7.04 -4.58
N MET A 49 -13.80 8.21 -3.94
CA MET A 49 -14.88 8.76 -3.13
C MET A 49 -16.12 9.11 -3.96
N ARG A 50 -15.97 9.72 -5.13
CA ARG A 50 -17.09 10.01 -6.05
C ARG A 50 -17.78 8.73 -6.50
N LEU A 51 -17.02 7.72 -6.91
CA LEU A 51 -17.56 6.41 -7.29
C LEU A 51 -18.27 5.72 -6.13
N LYS A 52 -17.74 5.83 -4.90
CA LYS A 52 -18.38 5.29 -3.70
C LYS A 52 -19.70 5.99 -3.40
N GLN A 53 -19.77 7.31 -3.57
CA GLN A 53 -21.00 8.09 -3.39
C GLN A 53 -22.05 7.73 -4.45
N GLN A 54 -21.66 7.61 -5.72
CA GLN A 54 -22.55 7.19 -6.79
C GLN A 54 -23.13 5.80 -6.51
N LYS A 55 -22.29 4.82 -6.18
CA LYS A 55 -22.74 3.48 -5.80
C LYS A 55 -23.64 3.47 -4.56
N ALA A 56 -23.40 4.36 -3.58
CA ALA A 56 -24.25 4.47 -2.41
C ALA A 56 -25.63 5.07 -2.77
N GLN A 57 -25.68 6.03 -3.69
CA GLN A 57 -26.94 6.58 -4.21
C GLN A 57 -27.69 5.54 -5.02
N GLU A 58 -27.02 4.83 -5.94
CA GLU A 58 -27.59 3.71 -6.70
C GLU A 58 -28.12 2.58 -5.82
N LYS A 59 -27.59 2.39 -4.61
CA LYS A 59 -28.11 1.41 -3.64
C LYS A 59 -29.29 1.92 -2.82
N LYS A 60 -29.38 3.24 -2.61
CA LYS A 60 -30.52 3.86 -1.91
C LYS A 60 -31.73 4.04 -2.81
N VAL A 61 -31.53 4.32 -4.09
CA VAL A 61 -32.60 4.46 -5.09
C VAL A 61 -33.51 3.21 -5.21
N PRO A 62 -33.02 1.96 -5.22
CA PRO A 62 -33.88 0.77 -5.29
C PRO A 62 -34.65 0.48 -3.99
N GLU A 63 -34.25 1.06 -2.84
CA GLU A 63 -34.94 0.86 -1.55
C GLU A 63 -36.14 1.80 -1.37
N VAL A 64 -36.19 2.92 -2.11
CA VAL A 64 -37.29 3.92 -2.05
C VAL A 64 -38.36 3.68 -3.12
N GLN A 65 -38.15 2.71 -4.03
CA GLN A 65 -39.09 2.36 -5.11
C GLN A 65 -39.77 0.99 -4.92
N ALA A 66 -39.67 0.38 -3.74
CA ALA A 66 -40.32 -0.89 -3.39
C ALA A 66 -41.47 -0.68 -2.40
#